data_AF-W0PIS6-F1
#
_entry.id   AF-W0PIS6-F1
#
_cell.length_a   1.000
_cell.length_b   1.000
_cell.length_c   1.000
_cell.angle_alpha   90.00
_cell.angle_beta   90.00
_cell.angle_gamma   90.00
#
_symmetry.space_group_name_H-M   'P 1'
#
loop_
_entity.id
_entity.type
_entity.pdbx_description
1 polymer ?
#
loop_
_entity_poly.entity_id
_entity_poly.type
_entity_poly.pdbx_seq_one_letter_code
_entity_poly.pdbx_strand_id
1 'polypeptide(L)' 'MRKSPETIDLVPVGNENLSATEFIELVKTSKHLIKKSEIVPPVLGKKDFGSFDVSYNRPIYKPFFGFKPITR' A
#
# COMPACT_ATOMS: atom_id res chain seq x y z
N MET A 1 -17.85 -0.59 -33.12
CA MET A 1 -16.41 -0.75 -32.83
C MET A 1 -16.26 -1.73 -31.68
N ARG A 2 -15.52 -2.84 -31.82
CA ARG A 2 -15.12 -3.66 -30.67
C ARG A 2 -14.00 -2.91 -29.95
N LYS A 3 -14.21 -2.54 -28.69
CA LYS A 3 -13.12 -2.03 -27.85
C LYS A 3 -12.06 -3.13 -27.77
N SER A 4 -10.82 -2.82 -28.11
CA SER A 4 -9.69 -3.69 -27.82
C SER A 4 -9.63 -3.97 -26.32
N PRO A 5 -9.17 -5.16 -25.88
CA PRO A 5 -9.00 -5.42 -24.46
C PRO A 5 -8.02 -4.40 -23.87
N GLU A 6 -8.50 -3.61 -22.92
CA GLU A 6 -7.69 -2.65 -22.18
C GLU A 6 -6.70 -3.44 -21.33
N THR A 7 -5.42 -3.27 -21.60
CA THR A 7 -4.32 -3.92 -20.86
C THR A 7 -3.79 -2.93 -19.83
N ILE A 8 -3.59 -3.38 -18.58
CA ILE A 8 -3.08 -2.54 -17.48
C ILE A 8 -1.82 -3.19 -16.93
N ASP A 9 -0.75 -2.41 -16.81
CA ASP A 9 0.49 -2.84 -16.20
C ASP A 9 0.37 -2.83 -14.67
N LEU A 10 0.56 -4.00 -14.07
CA LEU A 10 0.52 -4.20 -12.62
C LEU A 10 1.91 -4.56 -12.09
N VAL A 11 2.21 -4.08 -10.90
CA VAL A 11 3.46 -4.35 -10.19
C VAL A 11 3.14 -5.17 -8.94
N PRO A 12 3.89 -6.25 -8.65
CA PRO A 12 3.76 -6.98 -7.40
C PRO A 12 4.33 -6.15 -6.24
N VAL A 13 3.52 -5.89 -5.22
CA VAL A 13 3.87 -5.15 -4.01
C VAL A 13 3.89 -6.10 -2.81
N GLY A 14 5.09 -6.38 -2.30
CA GLY A 14 5.27 -7.16 -1.07
C GLY A 14 5.22 -6.32 0.21
N ASN A 15 5.66 -5.07 0.10
CA ASN A 15 5.79 -4.12 1.19
C ASN A 15 5.42 -2.72 0.71
N GLU A 16 4.74 -1.94 1.54
CA GLU A 16 4.42 -0.54 1.23
C GLU A 16 4.20 0.30 2.50
N ASN A 17 4.31 1.61 2.32
CA ASN A 17 3.99 2.58 3.37
C ASN A 17 2.58 3.15 3.13
N LEU A 18 1.72 3.04 4.14
CA LEU A 18 0.32 3.48 4.09
C LEU A 18 0.06 4.63 5.07
N SER A 19 -0.78 5.56 4.66
CA SER A 19 -1.39 6.52 5.59
C SER A 19 -2.32 5.79 6.57
N ALA A 20 -2.67 6.48 7.66
CA ALA A 20 -3.61 5.93 8.65
C ALA A 20 -4.95 5.52 8.03
N THR A 21 -5.50 6.32 7.12
CA THR A 21 -6.76 6.03 6.43
C THR A 21 -6.65 4.79 5.56
N GLU A 22 -5.61 4.70 4.73
CA GLU A 22 -5.36 3.54 3.86
C GLU A 22 -5.17 2.26 4.68
N PHE A 23 -4.45 2.35 5.81
CA PHE A 23 -4.26 1.22 6.71
C PHE A 23 -5.58 0.75 7.34
N ILE A 24 -6.42 1.68 7.81
CA ILE A 24 -7.74 1.35 8.38
C ILE A 24 -8.63 0.66 7.35
N GLU A 25 -8.64 1.15 6.11
CA GLU A 25 -9.39 0.53 5.00
C GLU A 25 -8.87 -0.87 4.67
N LEU A 26 -7.54 -1.04 4.62
CA LEU A 26 -6.91 -2.33 4.39
C LEU A 26 -7.28 -3.35 5.47
N VAL A 27 -7.24 -2.94 6.75
CA VAL A 27 -7.61 -3.79 7.88
C VAL A 27 -9.09 -4.15 7.84
N LYS A 28 -9.97 -3.24 7.43
CA LYS A 28 -11.41 -3.51 7.29
C LYS A 28 -11.72 -4.49 6.16
N THR A 29 -11.06 -4.35 5.02
CA THR A 29 -11.40 -5.10 3.80
C THR A 29 -10.63 -6.43 3.70
N SER A 30 -9.35 -6.43 4.07
CA SER A 30 -8.41 -7.47 3.64
C SER A 30 -7.36 -7.81 4.71
N LYS A 31 -7.72 -7.80 6.00
CA LYS A 31 -6.80 -8.07 7.12
C LYS A 31 -5.94 -9.33 6.95
N HIS A 32 -6.51 -10.39 6.37
CA HIS A 32 -5.84 -11.68 6.16
C HIS A 32 -4.64 -11.62 5.19
N LEU A 33 -4.53 -10.57 4.38
CA LEU A 33 -3.38 -10.36 3.50
C LEU A 33 -2.17 -9.83 4.25
N ILE A 34 -2.36 -9.19 5.41
CA ILE A 34 -1.30 -8.57 6.19
C ILE A 34 -0.49 -9.66 6.91
N LYS A 35 0.81 -9.69 6.64
CA LYS A 35 1.78 -10.52 7.37
C LYS A 35 2.25 -9.81 8.64
N LYS A 36 2.60 -8.53 8.51
CA LYS A 36 3.16 -7.69 9.57
C LYS A 36 2.83 -6.23 9.27
N SER A 37 2.63 -5.44 10.31
CA SER A 37 2.56 -3.98 10.21
C SER A 37 3.37 -3.33 11.33
N GLU A 38 4.04 -2.23 11.02
CA GLU A 38 4.78 -1.40 11.98
C GLU A 38 4.29 0.04 11.91
N ILE A 39 4.25 0.71 13.06
CA ILE A 39 3.94 2.14 13.13
C ILE A 39 5.21 2.91 12.81
N VAL A 40 5.15 3.76 11.79
CA VAL A 40 6.20 4.71 11.44
C VAL A 40 5.84 6.04 12.10
N PRO A 41 6.60 6.49 13.12
CA PRO A 41 6.28 7.71 13.82
C PRO A 41 6.39 8.93 12.90
N PRO A 42 5.60 9.99 13.14
CA PRO A 42 5.76 11.25 12.42
C PRO A 42 7.16 11.83 12.65
N VAL A 43 7.71 12.44 11.60
CA VAL A 43 8.95 13.21 11.69
C VAL A 43 8.59 14.64 12.10
N LEU A 44 9.23 15.16 13.15
CA LEU A 44 9.02 16.54 13.60
C LEU A 44 9.26 17.53 12.46
N GLY A 45 8.33 18.47 12.27
CA GLY A 45 8.38 19.45 11.19
C GLY A 45 7.84 18.96 9.84
N LYS A 46 7.44 17.68 9.71
CA LYS A 46 6.66 17.20 8.56
C LYS A 46 5.16 17.29 8.84
N LYS A 47 4.39 17.49 7.77
CA LYS A 47 2.93 17.68 7.81
C LYS A 47 2.17 16.40 8.18
N ASP A 48 2.74 15.24 7.90
CA ASP A 48 2.04 13.96 8.01
C ASP A 48 2.19 13.34 9.41
N PHE A 49 1.08 12.83 9.96
CA PHE A 49 0.95 12.32 11.33
C PHE A 49 1.57 10.90 11.52
N GLY A 50 2.58 10.56 10.72
CA GLY A 50 3.15 9.21 10.65
C GLY A 50 2.44 8.33 9.64
N SER A 51 2.88 7.08 9.56
CA SER A 51 2.39 6.10 8.59
C SER A 51 2.54 4.67 9.10
N PHE A 52 2.14 3.70 8.28
CA PHE A 52 2.21 2.28 8.60
C PHE A 52 3.03 1.57 7.53
N ASP A 53 4.11 0.92 7.96
CA ASP A 53 4.85 0.00 7.10
C ASP A 53 4.15 -1.36 7.14
N VAL A 54 3.59 -1.77 6.00
CA VAL A 54 2.82 -3.01 5.89
C VAL A 54 3.57 -3.99 5.00
N SER A 55 3.67 -5.23 5.47
CA SER A 55 4.20 -6.37 4.73
C SER A 55 3.08 -7.37 4.49
N TYR A 56 3.01 -7.92 3.28
CA TYR A 56 1.95 -8.87 2.89
C TYR A 56 2.40 -10.33 2.95
N ASN A 57 1.43 -11.23 3.14
CA ASN A 57 1.64 -12.68 3.10
C ASN A 57 2.00 -13.17 1.69
N ARG A 58 1.44 -12.50 0.68
CA ARG A 58 1.71 -12.70 -0.75
C ARG A 58 1.72 -11.32 -1.43
N PRO A 59 2.48 -11.11 -2.51
CA PRO A 59 2.47 -9.83 -3.21
C PRO A 59 1.07 -9.44 -3.68
N ILE A 60 0.68 -8.20 -3.44
CA ILE A 60 -0.55 -7.61 -3.98
C ILE A 60 -0.21 -6.90 -5.28
N TYR A 61 -0.95 -7.17 -6.35
CA TYR A 61 -0.73 -6.51 -7.63
C TYR A 61 -1.43 -5.17 -7.66
N LYS A 62 -0.66 -4.09 -7.80
CA LYS A 62 -1.19 -2.72 -7.89
C LYS A 62 -0.78 -2.07 -9.20
N PRO A 63 -1.58 -1.13 -9.73
CA PRO A 63 -1.13 -0.30 -10.85
C PRO A 63 0.18 0.41 -10.49
N PHE A 64 1.06 0.62 -11.47
CA PHE A 64 2.37 1.25 -11.26
C PHE A 64 2.29 2.58 -10.47
N PHE A 65 1.24 3.37 -10.68
CA PHE A 65 1.00 4.65 -9.98
C PHE A 65 0.42 4.51 -8.56
N GLY A 66 -0.05 3.33 -8.17
CA GLY A 66 -0.64 3.07 -6.85
C GLY A 66 0.36 2.52 -5.82
N PHE A 67 1.61 2.31 -6.22
CA PHE A 67 2.67 1.81 -5.35
C PHE A 67 3.34 2.95 -4.58
N LYS A 68 3.41 2.82 -3.25
CA LYS A 68 4.16 3.73 -2.37
C LYS A 68 5.33 2.97 -1.74
N PRO A 69 6.57 3.16 -2.23
CA PRO A 69 7.73 2.49 -1.65
C PRO A 69 7.96 2.97 -0.21
N ILE A 70 8.53 2.09 0.61
CA ILE A 70 9.01 2.46 1.94
C ILE A 70 10.16 3.45 1.76
N THR A 71 9.95 4.70 2.19
CA THR A 71 11.00 5.71 2.30
C THR A 71 11.62 5.60 3.70
N ARG A 72 12.80 4.99 3.77
CA ARG A 72 13.64 4.99 4.98
C ARG A 72 14.38 6.31 5.13
#